data_AF-A0A3D1IEV9-F1
#
_entry.id   AF-A0A3D1IEV9-F1
#
_cell.length_a   1.000
_cell.length_b   1.000
_cell.length_c   1.000
_cell.angle_alpha   90.00
_cell.angle_beta   90.00
_cell.angle_gamma   90.00
#
_symmetry.space_group_name_H-M   'P 1'
#
loop_
_entity.id
_entity.type
_entity.pdbx_description
1 polymer ?
#
loop_
_entity_poly.entity_id
_entity_poly.type
_entity_poly.pdbx_seq_one_letter_code
_entity_poly.pdbx_strand_id
1 'polypeptide(L)' 'MERSDLSIRYRAVAFENPTETLMLPDTIDRSWTIRGRGFVPRYFRTHEFSDHRRFVTSGRLLSDDPVRE' A
#
# COMPACT_ATOMS: atom_id res chain seq x y z
N MET A 1 -0.35 -12.71 26.92
CA MET A 1 -1.15 -12.10 25.82
C MET A 1 -0.31 -11.02 25.15
N GLU A 2 0.23 -11.33 23.98
CA GLU A 2 0.98 -10.39 23.12
C GLU A 2 0.00 -9.51 22.34
N ARG A 3 0.32 -8.23 22.12
CA ARG A 3 -0.49 -7.32 21.29
C ARG A 3 0.31 -6.96 20.06
N SER A 4 -0.27 -7.11 18.88
CA SER A 4 0.29 -6.64 17.60
C SER A 4 -0.74 -5.75 16.92
N ASP A 5 -0.38 -4.51 16.63
CA ASP A 5 -1.17 -3.57 15.82
C ASP A 5 -0.47 -3.39 14.46
N LEU A 6 -1.26 -3.36 13.38
CA LEU A 6 -0.82 -3.08 12.02
C LEU A 6 -1.77 -2.05 11.40
N SER A 7 -1.23 -1.01 10.78
CA SER A 7 -1.99 0.02 10.07
C SER A 7 -1.32 0.31 8.75
N ILE A 8 -2.11 0.36 7.67
CA ILE A 8 -1.62 0.64 6.32
C ILE A 8 -2.36 1.89 5.83
N ARG A 9 -1.62 2.93 5.45
CA ARG A 9 -2.14 4.12 4.77
C ARG A 9 -1.97 3.95 3.28
N TYR A 10 -3.03 4.24 2.55
CA TYR A 10 -3.03 4.24 1.09
C TYR A 10 -3.17 5.67 0.59
N ARG A 11 -2.60 5.93 -0.60
CA ARG A 11 -2.80 7.18 -1.31
C ARG A 11 -3.10 6.92 -2.77
N ALA A 12 -3.83 7.84 -3.39
CA ALA A 12 -4.02 7.85 -4.83
C ALA A 12 -2.71 8.25 -5.53
N VAL A 13 -2.25 7.43 -6.46
CA VAL A 13 -1.08 7.70 -7.31
C VAL A 13 -1.53 7.67 -8.75
N ALA A 14 -1.39 8.81 -9.43
CA ALA A 14 -1.64 8.92 -10.86
C ALA A 14 -0.41 8.44 -11.63
N PHE A 15 -0.67 7.60 -12.63
CA PHE A 15 0.30 7.13 -13.60
C PHE A 15 -0.07 7.65 -14.98
N GLU A 16 0.94 7.86 -15.81
CA GLU A 16 0.80 8.17 -17.22
C GLU A 16 1.27 6.99 -18.07
N ASN A 17 0.81 6.90 -19.32
CA ASN A 17 1.16 5.85 -20.26
C ASN A 17 0.93 4.40 -19.75
N PRO A 18 -0.34 3.98 -19.53
CA PRO A 18 -1.59 4.72 -19.74
C PRO A 18 -2.02 5.53 -18.51
N THR A 19 -2.88 6.52 -18.75
CA THR A 19 -3.47 7.37 -17.71
C THR A 19 -4.36 6.53 -16.79
N GLU A 20 -3.94 6.37 -15.53
CA GLU A 20 -4.67 5.61 -14.54
C GLU A 20 -4.32 6.09 -13.13
N THR A 21 -5.28 6.10 -12.21
CA THR A 21 -5.02 6.42 -10.80
C THR A 21 -5.27 5.18 -9.95
N LEU A 22 -4.26 4.77 -9.18
CA LEU A 22 -4.32 3.58 -8.32
C LEU A 22 -4.13 3.95 -6.85
N MET A 23 -4.83 3.24 -5.96
CA MET A 23 -4.61 3.34 -4.52
C MET A 23 -3.43 2.46 -4.13
N LEU A 24 -2.30 3.07 -3.78
CA LEU A 24 -1.07 2.36 -3.43
C LEU A 24 -0.69 2.58 -1.96
N PRO A 25 -0.04 1.59 -1.32
CA PRO A 25 0.50 1.78 0.02
C PRO A 25 1.47 2.95 0.04
N ASP A 26 1.28 3.84 1.00
CA ASP A 26 2.15 4.98 1.27
C ASP A 26 2.97 4.71 2.53
N THR A 27 2.31 4.24 3.59
CA THR A 27 2.97 3.97 4.88
C THR A 27 2.39 2.72 5.53
N ILE A 28 3.25 1.89 6.14
CA ILE A 28 2.85 0.79 7.03
C ILE A 28 3.42 1.06 8.42
N ASP A 29 2.54 1.18 9.40
CA ASP A 29 2.88 1.28 10.82
C ASP A 29 2.60 -0.06 11.51
N ARG A 30 3.61 -0.63 12.17
CA ARG A 30 3.49 -1.85 12.96
C ARG A 30 3.95 -1.59 14.38
N SER A 31 3.17 -2.04 15.36
CA SER A 31 3.61 -2.03 16.76
C SER A 31 3.35 -3.37 17.42
N TRP A 32 4.29 -3.84 18.25
CA TRP A 32 4.11 -5.04 19.03
C TRP A 32 4.51 -4.81 20.48
N THR A 33 3.74 -5.39 21.39
CA THR A 33 3.91 -5.27 22.83
C THR A 33 4.15 -6.63 23.43
N ILE A 34 5.34 -6.83 23.99
CA ILE A 34 5.73 -8.07 24.67
C ILE A 34 5.48 -7.84 26.16
N ARG A 35 4.65 -8.68 26.81
CA ARG A 35 4.40 -8.58 28.25
C ARG A 35 5.34 -9.50 29.04
N GLY A 36 6.24 -8.91 29.83
CA GLY A 36 7.08 -9.60 30.83
C GLY A 36 6.68 -9.24 32.27
N ARG A 37 7.29 -9.89 33.28
CA ARG A 37 7.08 -9.52 34.70
C ARG A 37 7.77 -8.18 34.96
N GLY A 38 6.99 -7.12 35.23
CA GLY A 38 7.47 -5.80 35.69
C GLY A 38 7.72 -4.75 34.61
N PHE A 39 7.97 -5.15 33.36
CA PHE A 39 8.19 -4.21 32.24
C PHE A 39 7.48 -4.69 30.97
N VAL A 40 6.87 -3.76 30.25
CA VAL A 40 6.11 -4.01 29.02
C VAL A 40 6.71 -3.18 27.88
N PRO A 41 7.77 -3.67 27.20
CA PRO A 41 8.34 -2.96 26.06
C PRO A 41 7.33 -2.90 24.92
N ARG A 42 7.23 -1.71 24.31
CA ARG A 42 6.49 -1.49 23.07
C ARG A 42 7.49 -1.16 21.96
N TYR A 43 7.44 -1.95 20.90
CA TYR A 43 8.25 -1.76 19.70
C TYR A 43 7.38 -1.18 18.59
N PHE A 44 7.96 -0.26 17.81
CA PHE A 44 7.33 0.33 16.65
C PHE A 44 8.25 0.20 15.45
N ARG A 45 7.65 -0.05 14.29
CA ARG A 45 8.33 -0.05 12.99
C ARG A 45 7.43 0.63 11.97
N THR A 46 7.99 1.61 11.28
CA THR A 46 7.32 2.32 10.18
C THR A 46 8.07 2.01 8.89
N HIS A 47 7.31 1.72 7.83
CA HIS A 47 7.81 1.55 6.47
C HIS A 47 7.14 2.57 5.57
N GLU A 48 7.93 3.36 4.86
CA GLU A 48 7.46 4.35 3.90
C GLU A 48 7.73 3.86 2.48
N PHE A 49 6.77 4.07 1.59
CA PHE A 49 6.82 3.69 0.19
C PHE A 49 6.88 4.96 -0.65
N SER A 50 7.86 5.04 -1.53
CA SER A 50 8.06 6.17 -2.43
C SER A 50 8.41 5.69 -3.83
N ASP A 51 8.40 6.61 -4.79
CA ASP A 51 8.76 6.34 -6.20
C ASP A 51 7.99 5.16 -6.79
N HIS A 52 6.66 5.17 -6.62
CA HIS A 52 5.81 4.17 -7.26
C HIS A 52 5.97 4.26 -8.78
N ARG A 53 6.35 3.16 -9.40
CA ARG A 53 6.53 3.05 -10.86
C ARG A 53 5.68 1.93 -11.42
N ARG A 54 5.14 2.18 -12.61
CA ARG A 54 4.39 1.19 -13.38
C ARG A 54 5.28 0.61 -14.46
N PHE A 55 5.30 -0.71 -14.56
CA PHE A 55 5.88 -1.41 -15.69
C PHE A 55 4.74 -1.92 -16.56
N VAL A 56 4.53 -1.29 -17.70
CA VAL A 56 3.57 -1.75 -18.71
C VAL A 56 4.31 -2.72 -19.61
N THR A 57 4.01 -4.01 -19.50
CA THR A 57 4.39 -4.97 -20.54
C THR A 57 3.51 -4.71 -21.76
N SER A 58 4.00 -4.99 -22.97
CA SER A 58 3.40 -4.62 -24.27
C SER A 58 2.04 -5.26 -24.60
N GLY A 59 1.19 -5.53 -23.60
CA GLY A 59 -0.20 -5.92 -23.76
C GLY A 59 -1.01 -4.76 -24.31
N ARG A 60 -1.53 -4.96 -25.52
CA ARG A 60 -2.43 -4.04 -26.22
C ARG A 60 -3.61 -3.65 -25.32
N LEU A 61 -3.71 -2.38 -24.95
CA LEU A 61 -4.89 -1.80 -24.33
C LEU A 61 -6.01 -1.81 -25.38
N LEU A 62 -7.01 -2.67 -25.21
CA LEU A 62 -8.25 -2.59 -25.96
C LEU A 62 -9.13 -1.55 -25.27
N SER A 63 -9.42 -0.45 -25.97
CA SER A 63 -10.46 0.48 -25.55
C SER A 63 -11.80 -0.23 -25.62
N ASP A 64 -12.56 -0.17 -24.54
CA ASP A 64 -13.92 -0.71 -24.45
C ASP A 64 -14.87 0.29 -25.14
N ASP A 65 -14.93 0.26 -26.47
CA ASP A 65 -15.94 1.00 -27.23
C ASP A 65 -17.31 0.35 -26.97
N PRO A 66 -18.29 1.05 -26.38
CA PRO A 66 -19.62 0.48 -26.21
C PRO A 66 -20.25 0.32 -27.60
N VAL A 67 -20.44 -0.94 -28.01
CA VAL A 67 -21.22 -1.29 -29.20
C VAL A 67 -22.62 -0.70 -29.02
N ARG A 68 -22.94 0.31 -29.83
CA ARG A 68 -24.32 0.78 -30.03
C ARG A 68 -24.97 -0.14 -31.06
N GLU A 69 -25.92 -0.96 -30.61
CA GLU A 69 -27.03 -1.47 -31.43
C GLU A 69 -28.25 -0.56 -31.27
#